data_AF-A0A820ML29-F1
#
_entry.id   AF-A0A820ML29-F1
#
_cell.length_a   1.000
_cell.length_b   1.000
_cell.length_c   1.000
_cell.angle_alpha   90.00
_cell.angle_beta   90.00
_cell.angle_gamma   90.00
#
_symmetry.space_group_name_H-M   'P 1'
#
loop_
_entity.id
_entity.type
_entity.pdbx_description
1 polymer ?
#
loop_
_entity_poly.entity_id
_entity_poly.type
_entity_poly.pdbx_seq_one_letter_code
_entity_poly.pdbx_strand_id
1 'polypeptide(L)'
;MWIEIRSVFKLKWTYFHQFWSYIEIGIIICSWTSVGIYIWRYNESKRIGKLFNETNGYVYINLQLASYVNDILIYLYGFCSFFGTIKLIKLFRFNQRLCLFIQTLKYCGKELLAFFMMFSIIFFSFVCLFYLLFISKLESCSTLLKTIQMLFETILM
;
A
#
# COMPACT_ATOMS: atom_id res chain seq x y z
N MET A 1 6.61 -14.94 -13.88
CA MET A 1 6.54 -15.80 -12.67
C MET A 1 7.59 -16.91 -12.63
N TRP A 2 7.54 -17.98 -13.43
CA TRP A 2 8.48 -19.13 -13.27
C TRP A 2 9.98 -18.79 -13.44
N ILE A 3 10.32 -17.88 -14.35
CA ILE A 3 11.71 -17.43 -14.57
C ILE A 3 12.19 -16.54 -13.41
N GLU A 4 11.31 -15.71 -12.85
CA GLU A 4 11.61 -14.79 -11.74
C GLU A 4 11.79 -15.56 -10.41
N ILE A 5 11.00 -16.61 -10.18
CA ILE A 5 11.13 -17.50 -9.02
C ILE A 5 12.49 -18.20 -9.03
N ARG A 6 12.98 -18.60 -10.22
CA ARG A 6 14.27 -19.26 -10.38
C ARG A 6 15.45 -18.32 -10.10
N SER A 7 15.34 -17.03 -10.46
CA SER A 7 16.36 -16.02 -10.12
C SER A 7 16.37 -15.67 -8.62
N VAL A 8 15.20 -15.61 -7.97
CA VAL A 8 15.08 -15.40 -6.52
C VAL A 8 15.76 -16.55 -5.75
N PHE A 9 15.60 -17.79 -6.21
CA PHE A 9 16.23 -18.95 -5.57
C PHE A 9 17.75 -19.03 -5.76
N LYS A 10 18.31 -18.47 -6.85
CA LYS A 10 19.75 -18.51 -7.13
C LYS A 10 20.56 -17.38 -6.46
N LEU A 11 19.93 -16.23 -6.13
CA LEU A 11 20.60 -15.04 -5.62
C LEU A 11 20.31 -14.73 -4.13
N LYS A 12 19.87 -15.72 -3.35
CA LYS A 12 19.26 -15.64 -2.01
C LYS A 12 19.70 -14.49 -1.08
N TRP A 13 21.00 -14.20 -0.94
CA TRP A 13 21.48 -13.16 -0.02
C TRP A 13 21.72 -11.80 -0.67
N THR A 14 22.11 -11.77 -1.94
CA THR A 14 22.33 -10.51 -2.68
C THR A 14 21.01 -9.88 -3.15
N TYR A 15 19.94 -10.67 -3.25
CA TYR A 15 18.60 -10.20 -3.66
C TYR A 15 17.98 -9.26 -2.61
N PHE A 16 18.13 -9.54 -1.31
CA PHE A 16 17.58 -8.71 -0.22
C PHE A 16 18.22 -7.32 -0.10
N HIS A 17 19.39 -7.09 -0.70
CA HIS A 17 20.05 -5.79 -0.64
C HIS A 17 19.62 -4.84 -1.77
N GLN A 18 18.93 -5.35 -2.80
CA GLN A 18 18.53 -4.56 -3.96
C GLN A 18 17.07 -4.12 -3.82
N PHE A 19 16.83 -2.81 -3.72
CA PHE A 19 15.49 -2.19 -3.61
C PHE A 19 14.43 -2.79 -4.55
N TRP A 20 14.85 -3.14 -5.78
CA TRP A 20 13.99 -3.74 -6.80
C TRP A 20 13.43 -5.12 -6.44
N SER A 21 14.13 -5.87 -5.58
CA SER A 21 13.68 -7.18 -5.12
C SER A 21 12.42 -7.09 -4.26
N TYR A 22 12.35 -6.11 -3.36
CA TYR A 22 11.19 -5.90 -2.49
C TYR A 22 9.90 -5.63 -3.29
N ILE A 23 10.01 -4.86 -4.38
CA ILE A 23 8.88 -4.58 -5.28
C ILE A 23 8.40 -5.87 -5.95
N GLU A 24 9.30 -6.73 -6.41
CA GLU A 24 8.95 -8.00 -7.05
C GLU A 24 8.29 -8.98 -6.07
N ILE A 25 8.79 -9.06 -4.83
CA ILE A 25 8.17 -9.86 -3.76
C ILE A 25 6.78 -9.30 -3.43
N GLY A 26 6.62 -7.98 -3.36
CA GLY A 26 5.33 -7.32 -3.13
C GLY A 26 4.28 -7.69 -4.17
N ILE A 27 4.65 -7.68 -5.46
CA ILE A 27 3.76 -8.10 -6.57
C ILE A 27 3.34 -9.56 -6.40
N ILE A 28 4.29 -10.45 -6.08
CA ILE A 28 4.01 -11.88 -5.90
C ILE A 28 3.01 -12.05 -4.74
N ILE A 29 3.29 -11.48 -3.58
CA ILE A 29 2.41 -11.59 -2.40
C ILE A 29 1.01 -11.04 -2.72
N CYS A 30 0.91 -9.82 -3.26
CA CYS A 30 -0.38 -9.21 -3.62
C CYS A 30 -1.15 -10.05 -4.66
N SER A 31 -0.46 -10.66 -5.62
CA SER A 31 -1.11 -11.50 -6.64
C SER A 31 -1.67 -12.79 -6.05
N TRP A 32 -0.91 -13.49 -5.19
CA TRP A 32 -1.37 -14.71 -4.54
C TRP A 32 -2.49 -14.44 -3.54
N THR A 33 -2.41 -13.36 -2.77
CA THR A 33 -3.49 -12.97 -1.85
C THR A 33 -4.76 -12.59 -2.62
N SER A 34 -4.64 -11.86 -3.73
CA SER A 34 -5.77 -11.53 -4.59
C SER A 34 -6.49 -12.77 -5.12
N VAL A 35 -5.75 -13.79 -5.58
CA VAL A 35 -6.33 -15.07 -6.01
C VAL A 35 -7.06 -15.77 -4.87
N GLY A 36 -6.46 -15.81 -3.66
CA GLY A 36 -7.09 -16.42 -2.48
C GLY A 36 -8.41 -15.76 -2.12
N ILE A 37 -8.45 -14.42 -2.08
CA ILE A 37 -9.67 -13.67 -1.77
C ILE A 37 -10.70 -13.77 -2.91
N TYR A 38 -10.26 -13.89 -4.17
CA TYR A 38 -11.16 -14.10 -5.30
C TYR A 38 -11.91 -15.43 -5.19
N ILE A 39 -11.22 -16.51 -4.79
CA ILE A 39 -11.86 -17.81 -4.54
C ILE A 39 -12.88 -17.70 -3.40
N TRP A 40 -12.53 -16.97 -2.33
CA TRP A 40 -13.46 -16.72 -1.23
C TRP A 40 -14.70 -15.94 -1.69
N ARG A 41 -14.52 -14.85 -2.45
CA ARG A 41 -15.62 -14.09 -3.07
C ARG A 41 -16.51 -14.99 -3.94
N TYR A 42 -15.92 -15.88 -4.72
CA TYR A 42 -16.66 -16.79 -5.59
C TYR A 42 -17.53 -17.77 -4.78
N ASN A 43 -16.97 -18.37 -3.73
CA ASN A 43 -17.72 -19.25 -2.84
C ASN A 43 -18.87 -18.52 -2.14
N GLU A 44 -18.63 -17.29 -1.68
CA GLU A 44 -19.63 -16.48 -1.02
C GLU A 44 -20.76 -16.07 -1.98
N SER A 45 -20.40 -15.70 -3.22
CA SER A 45 -21.37 -15.38 -4.27
C SER A 45 -22.24 -16.60 -4.63
N LYS A 46 -21.65 -17.80 -4.64
CA LYS A 46 -22.38 -19.06 -4.87
C LYS A 46 -23.33 -19.39 -3.72
N ARG A 47 -22.92 -19.13 -2.47
CA ARG A 47 -23.77 -19.29 -1.28
C ARG A 47 -24.98 -18.37 -1.32
N ILE A 48 -24.75 -17.10 -1.65
CA ILE A 48 -25.80 -16.09 -1.82
C ILE A 48 -26.77 -16.49 -2.94
N GLY A 49 -26.26 -16.93 -4.09
CA GLY A 49 -27.09 -17.37 -5.21
C GLY A 49 -27.97 -18.59 -4.87
N LYS A 50 -27.47 -19.55 -4.08
CA LYS A 50 -28.27 -20.69 -3.61
C LYS A 50 -29.36 -20.27 -2.65
N LEU A 51 -29.04 -19.42 -1.67
CA LEU A 51 -30.01 -18.89 -0.71
C LEU A 51 -31.10 -18.09 -1.43
N PHE A 52 -30.74 -17.28 -2.43
CA PHE A 52 -31.72 -16.55 -3.22
C PHE A 52 -32.70 -17.48 -3.96
N ASN A 53 -32.19 -18.57 -4.54
CA ASN A 53 -32.98 -19.55 -5.27
C ASN A 53 -33.87 -20.41 -4.35
N GLU A 54 -33.38 -20.78 -3.16
CA GLU A 54 -34.15 -21.57 -2.17
C GLU A 54 -35.26 -20.76 -1.51
N THR A 55 -35.09 -19.44 -1.40
CA THR A 55 -36.02 -18.58 -0.66
C THR A 55 -36.91 -17.70 -1.54
N ASN A 56 -36.87 -17.90 -2.87
CA ASN A 56 -37.65 -17.14 -3.86
C ASN A 56 -37.64 -15.62 -3.63
N GLY A 57 -36.52 -15.08 -3.13
CA GLY A 57 -36.34 -13.64 -2.89
C GLY A 57 -37.04 -13.04 -1.65
N TYR A 58 -37.64 -13.83 -0.76
CA TYR A 58 -38.38 -13.31 0.40
C TYR A 58 -37.54 -13.07 1.67
N VAL A 59 -36.26 -13.48 1.68
CA VAL A 59 -35.36 -13.32 2.84
C VAL A 59 -34.30 -12.25 2.58
N TYR A 60 -34.08 -11.41 3.59
CA TYR A 60 -33.02 -10.41 3.60
C TYR A 60 -31.64 -11.08 3.53
N ILE A 61 -30.96 -10.94 2.39
CA ILE A 61 -29.59 -11.44 2.20
C ILE A 61 -28.63 -10.32 2.60
N ASN A 62 -27.73 -10.62 3.54
CA ASN A 62 -26.73 -9.64 3.98
C ASN A 62 -25.61 -9.49 2.93
N LEU A 63 -25.79 -8.57 1.99
CA LEU A 63 -24.82 -8.23 0.94
C LEU A 63 -23.62 -7.40 1.44
N GLN A 64 -23.66 -6.93 2.69
CA GLN A 64 -22.60 -6.09 3.25
C GLN A 64 -21.26 -6.82 3.30
N LEU A 65 -21.27 -8.12 3.64
CA LEU A 65 -20.06 -8.93 3.64
C LEU A 65 -19.52 -9.15 2.22
N ALA A 66 -20.40 -9.33 1.24
CA ALA A 66 -19.99 -9.44 -0.17
C ALA A 66 -19.36 -8.14 -0.69
N SER A 67 -19.92 -6.98 -0.31
CA SER A 67 -19.33 -5.67 -0.63
C SER A 67 -17.96 -5.51 0.00
N TYR A 68 -17.81 -5.84 1.29
CA TYR A 68 -16.54 -5.70 2.00
C TYR A 68 -15.42 -6.56 1.38
N VAL A 69 -15.73 -7.82 1.02
CA VAL A 69 -14.79 -8.71 0.32
C VAL A 69 -14.42 -8.14 -1.05
N ASN A 70 -15.37 -7.53 -1.76
CA ASN A 70 -15.10 -6.87 -3.03
C ASN A 70 -14.21 -5.62 -2.87
N ASP A 71 -14.44 -4.80 -1.84
CA ASP A 71 -13.61 -3.62 -1.55
C ASP A 71 -12.17 -4.03 -1.25
N ILE A 72 -11.96 -5.07 -0.45
CA ILE A 72 -10.62 -5.63 -0.18
C ILE A 72 -9.93 -6.08 -1.49
N LEU A 73 -10.67 -6.74 -2.39
CA LEU A 73 -10.11 -7.13 -3.69
C LEU A 73 -9.71 -5.93 -4.54
N ILE A 74 -10.52 -4.88 -4.58
CA ILE A 74 -10.21 -3.65 -5.30
C ILE A 74 -8.93 -3.03 -4.74
N TYR A 75 -8.79 -2.95 -3.40
CA TYR A 75 -7.57 -2.45 -2.78
C TYR A 75 -6.34 -3.31 -3.16
N LEU A 76 -6.45 -4.65 -3.14
CA LEU A 76 -5.36 -5.53 -3.54
C LEU A 76 -4.95 -5.34 -5.02
N TYR A 77 -5.93 -5.17 -5.92
CA TYR A 77 -5.63 -4.84 -7.32
C TYR A 77 -4.96 -3.48 -7.46
N GLY A 78 -5.39 -2.49 -6.67
CA GLY A 78 -4.75 -1.17 -6.59
C GLY A 78 -3.28 -1.27 -6.16
N PHE A 79 -3.00 -2.03 -5.09
CA PHE A 79 -1.62 -2.28 -4.66
C PHE A 79 -0.81 -3.01 -5.73
N CYS A 80 -1.37 -4.04 -6.38
CA CYS A 80 -0.70 -4.76 -7.44
C CYS A 80 -0.36 -3.83 -8.64
N SER A 81 -1.28 -2.95 -9.02
CA SER A 81 -1.09 -1.95 -10.08
C SER A 81 -0.04 -0.90 -9.69
N PHE A 82 -0.03 -0.47 -8.42
CA PHE A 82 0.96 0.45 -7.88
C PHE A 82 2.37 -0.14 -7.96
N PHE A 83 2.59 -1.37 -7.47
CA PHE A 83 3.88 -2.04 -7.59
C PHE A 83 4.25 -2.32 -9.05
N GLY A 84 3.27 -2.63 -9.90
CA GLY A 84 3.45 -2.76 -11.34
C GLY A 84 3.98 -1.46 -11.97
N THR A 85 3.41 -0.32 -11.61
CA THR A 85 3.86 1.00 -12.06
C THR A 85 5.27 1.30 -11.60
N ILE A 86 5.64 0.96 -10.36
CA ILE A 86 7.03 1.10 -9.90
C ILE A 86 7.97 0.20 -10.71
N LYS A 87 7.55 -1.03 -11.06
CA LYS A 87 8.33 -1.92 -11.93
C LYS A 87 8.51 -1.32 -13.34
N LEU A 88 7.55 -0.55 -13.86
CA LEU A 88 7.72 0.17 -15.13
C LEU A 88 8.85 1.20 -15.06
N ILE A 89 9.07 1.87 -13.92
CA ILE A 89 10.20 2.80 -13.73
C ILE A 89 11.55 2.09 -13.95
N LYS A 90 11.64 0.78 -13.64
CA LYS A 90 12.82 -0.05 -13.93
C LYS A 90 13.08 -0.16 -15.43
N LEU A 91 12.03 -0.30 -16.23
CA LEU A 91 12.10 -0.39 -17.69
C LEU A 91 12.50 0.95 -18.31
N PHE A 92 12.05 2.07 -17.75
CA PHE A 92 12.47 3.40 -18.21
C PHE A 92 13.97 3.69 -18.04
N ARG A 93 14.70 2.88 -17.25
CA ARG A 93 16.14 3.01 -17.04
C ARG A 93 16.99 2.71 -18.28
N PHE A 94 16.40 2.17 -19.36
CA PHE A 94 17.07 2.04 -20.66
C PHE A 94 17.35 3.41 -21.31
N ASN A 95 16.67 4.47 -20.89
CA ASN A 95 16.98 5.83 -21.35
C ASN A 95 18.11 6.43 -20.50
N GLN A 96 19.23 6.77 -21.14
CA GLN A 96 20.42 7.33 -20.51
C GLN A 96 20.13 8.60 -19.69
N ARG A 97 19.19 9.46 -20.13
CA ARG A 97 18.80 10.68 -19.41
C ARG A 97 18.09 10.39 -18.09
N LEU A 98 17.19 9.38 -18.09
CA LEU A 98 16.47 8.96 -16.88
C LEU A 98 17.37 8.18 -15.91
N CYS A 99 18.34 7.42 -16.42
CA CYS A 99 19.29 6.72 -15.59
C CYS A 99 20.16 7.69 -14.76
N LEU A 100 20.58 8.83 -15.34
CA LEU A 100 21.33 9.86 -14.62
C LEU A 100 20.52 10.45 -13.45
N PHE A 101 19.24 10.77 -13.66
CA PHE A 101 18.35 11.26 -12.60
C PHE A 101 18.19 10.26 -11.44
N ILE A 102 18.02 8.97 -11.76
CA ILE A 102 17.93 7.92 -10.73
C ILE A 102 19.25 7.79 -9.96
N GLN A 103 20.39 7.97 -10.62
CA GLN A 103 21.71 7.88 -9.99
C GLN A 103 21.98 9.07 -9.06
N THR A 104 21.62 10.29 -9.45
CA THR A 104 21.74 11.47 -8.57
C THR A 104 20.79 11.37 -7.38
N LEU A 105 19.56 10.90 -7.58
CA LEU A 105 18.60 10.63 -6.50
C LEU A 105 19.14 9.58 -5.52
N LYS A 106 19.74 8.49 -6.03
CA LYS A 106 20.36 7.46 -5.20
C LYS A 106 21.56 7.99 -4.41
N TYR A 107 22.36 8.87 -5.01
CA TYR A 107 23.51 9.47 -4.35
C TYR A 107 23.09 10.42 -3.22
N CYS A 108 22.10 11.30 -3.47
CA CYS A 108 21.56 12.21 -2.47
C CYS A 108 20.67 11.50 -1.43
N GLY A 109 20.18 10.30 -1.71
CA GLY A 109 19.23 9.58 -0.86
C GLY A 109 19.71 9.36 0.59
N LYS A 110 21.01 9.20 0.82
CA LYS A 110 21.55 9.08 2.19
C LYS A 110 21.39 10.39 2.97
N GLU A 111 21.73 11.51 2.36
CA GLU A 111 21.61 12.85 2.96
C GLU A 111 20.13 13.23 3.16
N LEU A 112 19.28 12.91 2.18
CA LEU A 112 17.83 13.09 2.27
C LEU A 112 17.24 12.31 3.45
N LEU A 113 17.71 11.08 3.67
CA LEU A 113 17.23 10.23 4.76
C LEU A 113 17.67 10.76 6.13
N ALA A 114 18.88 11.29 6.25
CA ALA A 114 19.34 11.97 7.46
C ALA A 114 18.52 13.25 7.74
N PHE A 115 18.25 14.06 6.71
CA PHE A 115 17.35 15.21 6.81
C PHE A 115 15.94 14.80 7.24
N PHE A 116 15.39 13.75 6.64
CA PHE A 116 14.07 13.22 6.98
C PHE A 116 13.98 12.75 8.45
N MET A 117 15.04 12.14 8.99
CA MET A 117 15.07 11.77 10.41
C MET A 117 15.00 13.01 11.31
N MET A 118 15.80 14.04 11.03
CA MET A 118 15.79 15.28 11.81
C MET A 118 14.41 15.96 11.74
N PHE A 119 13.85 16.07 10.53
CA PHE A 119 12.51 16.61 10.30
C PHE A 119 11.45 15.81 11.09
N SER A 120 11.51 14.48 11.05
CA SER A 120 10.54 13.62 11.73
C SER A 120 10.54 13.85 13.24
N ILE A 121 11.71 13.98 13.89
CA ILE A 121 11.80 14.24 15.34
C ILE A 121 11.09 15.55 15.70
N ILE A 122 11.36 16.62 14.95
CA ILE A 122 10.73 17.92 15.18
C ILE A 122 9.23 17.84 14.90
N PHE A 123 8.83 17.21 13.80
CA PHE A 123 7.43 17.04 13.43
C PHE A 123 6.64 16.27 14.50
N PHE A 124 7.18 15.16 15.01
CA PHE A 124 6.54 14.40 16.09
C PHE A 124 6.46 15.20 17.40
N SER A 125 7.47 16.02 17.70
CA SER A 125 7.41 16.94 18.86
C SER A 125 6.22 17.89 18.75
N PHE A 126 5.99 18.48 17.57
CA PHE A 126 4.82 19.31 17.31
C PHE A 126 3.51 18.51 17.37
N VAL A 127 3.46 17.30 16.80
CA VAL A 127 2.26 16.43 16.92
C VAL A 127 1.89 16.21 18.38
N CYS A 128 2.87 15.86 19.23
CA CYS A 128 2.64 15.64 20.66
C CYS A 128 2.17 16.92 21.37
N LEU A 129 2.82 18.06 21.10
CA LEU A 129 2.48 19.35 21.70
C LEU A 129 1.06 19.78 21.31
N PHE A 130 0.73 19.77 20.02
CA PHE A 130 -0.58 20.19 19.53
C PHE A 130 -1.69 19.25 20.00
N TYR A 131 -1.43 17.94 20.01
CA TYR A 131 -2.36 16.98 20.56
C TYR A 131 -2.65 17.29 22.03
N LEU A 132 -1.62 17.41 22.89
CA LEU A 132 -1.83 17.66 24.32
C LEU A 132 -2.49 19.00 24.62
N LEU A 133 -2.14 20.07 23.88
CA LEU A 133 -2.72 21.40 24.10
C LEU A 133 -4.17 21.51 23.63
N PHE A 134 -4.51 20.88 22.50
CA PHE A 134 -5.76 21.15 21.80
C PHE A 134 -6.74 19.98 21.72
N ILE A 135 -6.43 18.83 22.33
CA ILE A 135 -7.32 17.65 22.34
C ILE A 135 -8.75 17.97 22.81
N SER A 136 -8.90 18.88 23.78
CA SER A 136 -10.20 19.27 24.35
C SER A 136 -10.81 20.52 23.70
N LYS A 137 -10.10 21.16 22.76
CA LYS A 137 -10.45 22.47 22.19
C LYS A 137 -10.74 22.43 20.70
N LEU A 138 -10.08 21.54 19.95
CA LEU A 138 -10.18 21.44 18.50
C LEU A 138 -10.53 20.01 18.09
N GLU A 139 -11.58 19.85 17.29
CA GLU A 139 -11.94 18.53 16.76
C GLU A 139 -10.83 17.95 15.87
N SER A 140 -10.11 18.82 15.15
CA SER A 140 -8.93 18.47 14.35
C SER A 140 -7.78 17.92 15.19
N CYS A 141 -7.79 18.09 16.51
CA CYS A 141 -6.81 17.53 17.44
C CYS A 141 -7.36 16.42 18.34
N SER A 142 -8.57 15.92 18.07
CA SER A 142 -9.24 14.89 18.89
C SER A 142 -8.52 13.53 18.88
N THR A 143 -7.82 13.20 17.79
CA THR A 143 -7.05 11.97 17.65
C THR A 143 -5.68 12.28 17.08
N LEU A 144 -4.66 11.49 17.43
CA LEU A 144 -3.30 11.68 16.90
C LEU A 144 -3.26 11.70 15.37
N LEU A 145 -4.05 10.85 14.70
CA LEU A 145 -4.16 10.83 13.24
C LEU A 145 -4.70 12.14 12.66
N LYS A 146 -5.76 12.70 13.27
CA LYS A 146 -6.31 14.00 12.86
C LYS A 146 -5.31 15.14 13.11
N THR A 147 -4.58 15.12 14.23
CA THR A 147 -3.53 16.12 14.51
C THR A 147 -2.39 16.05 13.49
N ILE A 148 -1.95 14.85 13.12
CA ILE A 148 -0.94 14.65 12.07
C ILE A 148 -1.45 15.21 10.74
N GLN A 149 -2.70 14.88 10.36
CA GLN A 149 -3.31 15.39 9.14
C GLN A 149 -3.36 16.93 9.13
N MET A 150 -3.82 17.55 10.21
CA MET A 150 -3.87 19.01 10.35
C MET A 150 -2.49 19.65 10.20
N LEU A 151 -1.46 19.09 10.83
CA LEU A 151 -0.10 19.61 10.72
C LEU A 151 0.46 19.46 9.29
N PHE A 152 0.17 18.35 8.62
CA PHE A 152 0.52 18.18 7.20
C PHE A 152 -0.20 19.20 6.30
N GLU A 153 -1.51 19.42 6.52
CA GLU A 153 -2.29 20.44 5.79
C GLU A 153 -1.72 21.84 6.02
N THR A 154 -1.28 22.15 7.23
CA THR A 154 -0.67 23.45 7.57
C THR A 154 0.69 23.66 6.90
N ILE A 155 1.45 22.59 6.66
CA ILE A 155 2.73 22.67 5.94
C ILE A 155 2.53 22.82 4.43
N LEU A 156 1.44 22.25 3.90
CA LEU A 156 1.15 22.22 2.47
C LEU A 156 0.47 23.51 1.97
N MET A 157 -0.25 24.21 2.85
CA MET A 157 -0.89 25.51 2.59
C MET A 157 0.11 26.66 2.72
#